data_AF-A0A4Q2Z4S3-F1
#
_entry.id   AF-A0A4Q2Z4S3-F1
#
_cell.length_a   1.000
_cell.length_b   1.000
_cell.length_c   1.000
_cell.angle_alpha   90.00
_cell.angle_beta   90.00
_cell.angle_gamma   90.00
#
_symmetry.space_group_name_H-M   'P 1'
#
loop_
_entity.id
_entity.type
_entity.pdbx_description
1 polymer ?
#
loop_
_entity_poly.entity_id
_entity_poly.type
_entity_poly.pdbx_seq_one_letter_code
_entity_poly.pdbx_strand_id
1 'polypeptide(L)'
;TVAFQGIEGIPVDVQVMIGPGKIGMHIVGLPDKAVAESRERVQAALHASGLAMPPKKVTVNLAPADLPKEGSHFDLAIAVGLMAALGAVPGDMLADYVVIGELNLDGTLAAVAGALPAAISANAIGKGLICPAESGAEAAWAGPGVDILAPRSLIALANHFRGTQVMSRPQPAVRAPPANLPDLVDIKGQESAKRALEVAAAGGHNLLMVGPPGSGKSMLAARLPSILPPLSATELLEVSMIHSIAGQLSGGKLSDRRPYRMPHHSATMAALVGGGLRARPGEASLAHHGILFLDEFPEFSPQVLDALRQPLETGECVIARANHRVSYPASIQLVAAMNPCRCGMAGQPGHSCARGPRCASDYQARISGP
;
A
#
# COMPACT_ATOMS: atom_id res chain seq x y z
N THR A 1 -10.73 16.53 0.28
CA THR A 1 -10.03 15.32 -0.22
C THR A 1 -8.75 15.13 0.59
N VAL A 2 -7.86 14.22 0.20
CA VAL A 2 -6.57 14.00 0.88
C VAL A 2 -5.42 13.85 -0.11
N ALA A 3 -4.23 14.28 0.29
CA ALA A 3 -2.97 13.89 -0.31
C ALA A 3 -2.26 12.90 0.62
N PHE A 4 -1.59 11.89 0.07
CA PHE A 4 -0.94 10.86 0.88
C PHE A 4 0.52 11.21 1.15
N GLN A 5 0.93 11.15 2.42
CA GLN A 5 2.32 11.18 2.84
C GLN A 5 2.61 9.86 3.58
N GLY A 6 3.10 8.87 2.85
CA GLY A 6 3.21 7.52 3.40
C GLY A 6 1.84 6.92 3.60
N ILE A 7 1.57 6.41 4.80
CA ILE A 7 0.25 5.90 5.20
C ILE A 7 -0.73 6.98 5.68
N GLU A 8 -0.27 8.21 5.87
CA GLU A 8 -1.09 9.30 6.40
C GLU A 8 -1.79 10.07 5.28
N GLY A 9 -3.07 10.38 5.50
CA GLY A 9 -3.85 11.26 4.62
C GLY A 9 -3.84 12.69 5.15
N ILE A 10 -3.19 13.59 4.41
CA ILE A 10 -3.17 15.03 4.71
C ILE A 10 -4.38 15.68 4.06
N PRO A 11 -5.24 16.40 4.80
CA PRO A 11 -6.40 17.06 4.24
C PRO A 11 -6.04 18.04 3.13
N VAL A 12 -6.80 18.00 2.05
CA VAL A 12 -6.73 18.95 0.94
C VAL A 12 -8.12 19.49 0.66
N ASP A 13 -8.26 20.81 0.67
CA ASP A 13 -9.49 21.49 0.29
C ASP A 13 -9.53 21.68 -1.22
N VAL A 14 -10.66 21.30 -1.82
CA VAL A 14 -10.94 21.51 -3.24
C VAL A 14 -11.93 22.65 -3.35
N GLN A 15 -11.46 23.79 -3.83
CA GLN A 15 -12.26 25.00 -3.98
C GLN A 15 -12.55 25.21 -5.46
N VAL A 16 -13.82 25.38 -5.80
CA VAL A 16 -14.27 25.58 -7.19
C VAL A 16 -14.91 26.96 -7.31
N MET A 17 -14.44 27.75 -8.26
CA MET A 17 -14.99 29.06 -8.58
C MET A 17 -15.37 29.12 -10.07
N ILE A 18 -16.63 29.50 -10.33
CA ILE A 18 -17.14 29.79 -11.67
C ILE A 18 -17.30 31.31 -11.79
N GLY A 19 -16.55 31.93 -12.71
CA GLY A 19 -16.49 33.38 -12.82
C GLY A 19 -16.32 33.89 -14.26
N PRO A 20 -16.34 35.22 -14.45
CA PRO A 20 -16.04 35.82 -15.75
C PRO A 20 -14.58 35.56 -16.16
N GLY A 21 -14.33 35.48 -17.46
CA GLY A 21 -12.98 35.31 -18.02
C GLY A 21 -12.94 34.35 -19.20
N LYS A 22 -11.71 33.98 -19.62
CA LYS A 22 -11.48 33.02 -20.71
C LYS A 22 -12.13 31.67 -20.36
N ILE A 23 -12.94 31.17 -21.30
CA ILE A 23 -13.61 29.87 -21.18
C ILE A 23 -12.55 28.78 -21.03
N GLY A 24 -12.74 27.92 -20.03
CA GLY A 24 -11.83 26.83 -19.72
C GLY A 24 -11.74 26.57 -18.23
N MET A 25 -11.23 25.38 -17.90
CA MET A 25 -10.97 24.93 -16.54
C MET A 25 -9.47 24.95 -16.24
N HIS A 26 -9.11 25.54 -15.11
CA HIS A 26 -7.74 25.67 -14.63
C HIS A 26 -7.60 25.06 -13.24
N ILE A 27 -6.59 24.22 -13.03
CA ILE A 27 -6.29 23.59 -11.75
C ILE A 27 -4.99 24.21 -11.20
N VAL A 28 -5.01 24.70 -9.97
CA VAL A 28 -3.87 25.33 -9.28
C VAL A 28 -3.67 24.71 -7.88
N GLY A 29 -2.48 24.88 -7.31
CA GLY A 29 -2.10 24.28 -6.01
C GLY A 29 -1.17 23.07 -6.14
N LEU A 30 -0.11 23.22 -6.93
CA LEU A 30 0.91 22.18 -7.21
C LEU A 30 0.36 20.81 -7.67
N PRO A 31 -0.50 20.77 -8.71
CA PRO A 31 -0.94 19.50 -9.29
C PRO A 31 0.20 18.82 -10.06
N ASP A 32 0.32 17.51 -9.90
CA ASP A 32 1.14 16.69 -10.81
C ASP A 32 0.46 16.55 -12.18
N LYS A 33 1.12 15.84 -13.10
CA LYS A 33 0.59 15.62 -14.45
C LYS A 33 -0.77 14.89 -14.42
N ALA A 34 -0.93 13.91 -13.53
CA ALA A 34 -2.17 13.13 -13.45
C ALA A 34 -3.35 13.99 -12.96
N VAL A 35 -3.13 14.85 -11.98
CA VAL A 35 -4.12 15.81 -11.46
C VAL A 35 -4.41 16.92 -12.49
N ALA A 36 -3.41 17.38 -13.24
CA ALA A 36 -3.63 18.35 -14.32
C ALA A 36 -4.52 17.78 -15.44
N GLU A 37 -4.33 16.50 -15.78
CA GLU A 37 -5.14 15.76 -16.76
C GLU A 37 -6.56 15.45 -16.26
N SER A 38 -6.84 15.55 -14.95
CA SER A 38 -8.18 15.40 -14.36
C SER A 38 -9.19 16.34 -15.02
N ARG A 39 -8.76 17.49 -15.53
CA ARG A 39 -9.62 18.44 -16.26
C ARG A 39 -10.42 17.75 -17.38
N GLU A 40 -9.75 16.94 -18.20
CA GLU A 40 -10.37 16.31 -19.37
C GLU A 40 -11.29 15.16 -18.94
N ARG A 41 -10.85 14.35 -17.96
CA ARG A 41 -11.65 13.25 -17.40
C ARG A 41 -12.92 13.76 -16.71
N VAL A 42 -12.80 14.79 -15.87
CA VAL A 42 -13.93 15.41 -15.17
C VAL A 42 -14.93 16.01 -16.16
N GLN A 43 -14.46 16.73 -17.18
CA GLN A 43 -15.34 17.32 -18.19
C GLN A 43 -16.14 16.25 -18.95
N ALA A 44 -15.48 15.17 -19.38
CA ALA A 44 -16.14 14.06 -20.06
C ALA A 44 -17.16 13.34 -19.15
N ALA A 45 -16.76 13.04 -17.90
CA ALA A 45 -17.60 12.37 -16.91
C ALA A 45 -18.85 13.18 -16.56
N LEU A 46 -18.73 14.50 -16.39
CA LEU A 46 -19.86 15.39 -16.14
C LEU A 46 -20.82 15.40 -17.34
N HIS A 47 -20.28 15.51 -18.56
CA HIS A 47 -21.08 15.46 -19.78
C HIS A 47 -21.85 14.14 -19.92
N ALA A 48 -21.17 13.00 -19.71
CA ALA A 48 -21.81 11.69 -19.72
C ALA A 48 -22.89 11.54 -18.64
N SER A 49 -22.75 12.29 -17.54
CA SER A 49 -23.73 12.34 -16.44
C SER A 49 -24.88 13.33 -16.68
N GLY A 50 -24.97 13.93 -17.88
CA GLY A 50 -26.03 14.88 -18.23
C GLY A 50 -25.79 16.31 -17.71
N LEU A 51 -24.59 16.64 -17.26
CA LEU A 51 -24.21 17.98 -16.79
C LEU A 51 -23.35 18.68 -17.83
N ALA A 52 -23.78 19.86 -18.27
CA ALA A 52 -23.02 20.69 -19.18
C ALA A 52 -22.08 21.63 -18.42
N MET A 53 -20.84 21.74 -18.89
CA MET A 53 -19.91 22.75 -18.37
C MET A 53 -20.39 24.16 -18.76
N PRO A 54 -20.37 25.13 -17.83
CA PRO A 54 -20.79 26.49 -18.12
C PRO A 54 -19.79 27.14 -19.09
N PRO A 55 -20.24 28.03 -20.00
CA PRO A 55 -19.37 28.78 -20.91
C PRO A 55 -18.67 29.94 -20.18
N LYS A 56 -18.00 29.64 -19.07
CA LYS A 56 -17.34 30.57 -18.15
C LYS A 56 -15.96 30.05 -17.75
N LYS A 57 -15.17 30.91 -17.11
CA LYS A 57 -13.90 30.49 -16.51
C LYS A 57 -14.19 29.65 -15.27
N VAL A 58 -13.59 28.46 -15.20
CA VAL A 58 -13.62 27.58 -14.04
C VAL A 58 -12.23 27.52 -13.42
N THR A 59 -12.12 27.85 -12.14
CA THR A 59 -10.86 27.74 -11.39
C THR A 59 -11.04 26.74 -10.26
N VAL A 60 -10.16 25.75 -10.22
CA VAL A 60 -10.07 24.74 -9.17
C VAL A 60 -8.78 24.97 -8.39
N ASN A 61 -8.90 25.31 -7.12
CA ASN A 61 -7.76 25.51 -6.23
C ASN A 61 -7.67 24.34 -5.25
N LEU A 62 -6.48 23.74 -5.16
CA LEU A 62 -6.16 22.63 -4.25
C LEU A 62 -5.29 23.17 -3.10
N ALA A 63 -5.89 23.37 -1.92
CA ALA A 63 -5.20 23.94 -0.75
C ALA A 63 -4.82 22.84 0.26
N PRO A 64 -3.66 22.93 0.95
CA PRO A 64 -2.73 24.07 0.98
C PRO A 64 -1.76 24.08 -0.22
N ALA A 65 -1.23 25.24 -0.61
CA ALA A 65 -0.49 25.38 -1.88
C ALA A 65 0.96 24.87 -1.87
N ASP A 66 1.50 24.54 -0.70
CA ASP A 66 2.87 24.06 -0.44
C ASP A 66 3.00 22.53 -0.51
N LEU A 67 1.88 21.81 -0.40
CA LEU A 67 1.83 20.36 -0.49
C LEU A 67 1.58 19.92 -1.95
N PRO A 68 2.43 19.08 -2.56
CA PRO A 68 2.16 18.51 -3.88
C PRO A 68 0.90 17.64 -3.91
N LYS A 69 0.12 17.73 -5.00
CA LYS A 69 -1.08 16.90 -5.22
C LYS A 69 -0.78 15.91 -6.32
N GLU A 70 -0.68 14.63 -5.94
CA GLU A 70 -0.32 13.55 -6.86
C GLU A 70 -1.41 12.48 -6.91
N GLY A 71 -1.75 12.03 -8.13
CA GLY A 71 -2.67 10.91 -8.34
C GLY A 71 -4.03 11.29 -8.92
N SER A 72 -4.70 10.31 -9.54
CA SER A 72 -6.01 10.47 -10.18
C SER A 72 -7.18 10.48 -9.19
N HIS A 73 -6.97 10.16 -7.91
CA HIS A 73 -8.04 10.10 -6.91
C HIS A 73 -8.66 11.46 -6.57
N PHE A 74 -8.06 12.56 -7.06
CA PHE A 74 -8.63 13.90 -6.98
C PHE A 74 -9.81 14.12 -7.94
N ASP A 75 -9.96 13.31 -8.98
CA ASP A 75 -10.97 13.45 -10.03
C ASP A 75 -12.38 13.61 -9.45
N LEU A 76 -12.79 12.71 -8.54
CA LEU A 76 -14.12 12.74 -7.94
C LEU A 76 -14.34 14.00 -7.08
N ALA A 77 -13.34 14.40 -6.30
CA ALA A 77 -13.46 15.59 -5.45
C ALA A 77 -13.63 16.86 -6.29
N ILE A 78 -12.91 16.95 -7.41
CA ILE A 78 -13.03 18.06 -8.36
C ILE A 78 -14.39 18.05 -9.05
N ALA A 79 -14.86 16.89 -9.53
CA ALA A 79 -16.16 16.76 -10.17
C ALA A 79 -17.31 17.12 -9.22
N VAL A 80 -17.26 16.65 -7.98
CA VAL A 80 -18.29 16.92 -6.98
C VAL A 80 -18.30 18.38 -6.54
N GLY A 81 -17.12 19.01 -6.43
CA GLY A 81 -17.04 20.47 -6.23
C GLY A 81 -17.65 21.27 -7.39
N LEU A 82 -17.49 20.80 -8.62
CA LEU A 82 -18.15 21.38 -9.79
C LEU A 82 -19.66 21.14 -9.78
N MET A 83 -20.10 19.94 -9.43
CA MET A 83 -21.53 19.62 -9.27
C MET A 83 -22.18 20.52 -8.22
N ALA A 84 -21.49 20.81 -7.12
CA ALA A 84 -21.95 21.75 -6.10
C ALA A 84 -22.06 23.18 -6.65
N ALA A 85 -21.01 23.66 -7.35
CA ALA A 85 -21.00 24.99 -7.97
C ALA A 85 -22.08 25.16 -9.06
N LEU A 86 -22.50 24.06 -9.69
CA LEU A 86 -23.59 24.01 -10.67
C LEU A 86 -24.98 23.80 -10.03
N GLY A 87 -25.07 23.62 -8.71
CA GLY A 87 -26.33 23.33 -8.00
C GLY A 87 -26.87 21.92 -8.22
N ALA A 88 -26.07 21.00 -8.75
CA ALA A 88 -26.46 19.61 -8.95
C ALA A 88 -26.46 18.80 -7.63
N VAL A 89 -25.65 19.23 -6.65
CA VAL A 89 -25.50 18.62 -5.31
C VAL A 89 -25.42 19.73 -4.25
N PRO A 90 -26.04 19.57 -3.06
CA PRO A 90 -25.90 20.49 -1.93
C PRO A 90 -24.46 20.58 -1.41
N GLY A 91 -23.86 21.77 -1.47
CA GLY A 91 -22.46 22.00 -1.06
C GLY A 91 -22.23 21.93 0.44
N ASP A 92 -23.25 22.24 1.24
CA ASP A 92 -23.26 22.12 2.70
C ASP A 92 -23.14 20.66 3.15
N MET A 93 -23.90 19.74 2.55
CA MET A 93 -23.78 18.31 2.84
C MET A 93 -22.40 17.74 2.45
N LEU A 94 -21.78 18.29 1.40
CA LEU A 94 -20.45 17.85 0.95
C LEU A 94 -19.34 18.28 1.91
N ALA A 95 -19.54 19.34 2.71
CA ALA A 95 -18.54 19.83 3.65
C ALA A 95 -18.21 18.81 4.75
N ASP A 96 -19.15 17.91 5.04
CA ASP A 96 -19.04 16.84 6.04
C ASP A 96 -18.27 15.60 5.54
N TYR A 97 -17.78 15.61 4.29
CA TYR A 97 -17.12 14.47 3.69
C TYR A 97 -15.70 14.78 3.19
N VAL A 98 -14.83 13.79 3.36
CA VAL A 98 -13.63 13.62 2.54
C VAL A 98 -14.02 12.86 1.28
N VAL A 99 -13.54 13.28 0.12
CA VAL A 99 -13.88 12.67 -1.18
C VAL A 99 -12.61 12.18 -1.87
N ILE A 100 -12.60 10.93 -2.30
CA ILE A 100 -11.54 10.33 -3.13
C ILE A 100 -12.18 9.49 -4.23
N GLY A 101 -11.57 9.42 -5.42
CA GLY A 101 -12.05 8.56 -6.49
C GLY A 101 -11.51 8.97 -7.84
N GLU A 102 -11.30 7.98 -8.71
CA GLU A 102 -10.93 8.20 -10.11
C GLU A 102 -12.18 8.14 -10.99
N LEU A 103 -12.24 8.98 -12.02
CA LEU A 103 -13.35 9.04 -12.96
C LEU A 103 -13.00 8.42 -14.29
N ASN A 104 -13.86 7.52 -14.75
CA ASN A 104 -13.91 7.13 -16.15
C ASN A 104 -14.65 8.19 -16.96
N LEU A 105 -14.39 8.23 -18.28
CA LEU A 105 -14.99 9.21 -19.18
C LEU A 105 -16.52 9.09 -19.30
N ASP A 106 -17.09 7.94 -18.94
CA ASP A 106 -18.53 7.66 -18.95
C ASP A 106 -19.25 8.07 -17.65
N GLY A 107 -18.53 8.64 -16.68
CA GLY A 107 -19.08 9.05 -15.38
C GLY A 107 -19.13 7.94 -14.33
N THR A 108 -18.61 6.74 -14.63
CA THR A 108 -18.38 5.68 -13.64
C THR A 108 -17.13 5.94 -12.81
N LEU A 109 -17.07 5.34 -11.62
CA LEU A 109 -15.95 5.48 -10.68
C LEU A 109 -15.07 4.25 -10.70
N ALA A 110 -13.77 4.46 -10.88
CA ALA A 110 -12.75 3.42 -10.80
C ALA A 110 -12.19 3.31 -9.37
N ALA A 111 -11.79 2.10 -8.98
CA ALA A 111 -11.17 1.85 -7.67
C ALA A 111 -9.90 2.69 -7.50
N VAL A 112 -9.67 3.16 -6.27
CA VAL A 112 -8.48 3.94 -5.92
C VAL A 112 -7.67 3.28 -4.82
N ALA A 113 -6.37 3.50 -4.85
CA ALA A 113 -5.47 3.17 -3.76
C ALA A 113 -5.68 4.13 -2.58
N GLY A 114 -5.50 3.65 -1.36
CA GLY A 114 -5.53 4.47 -0.16
C GLY A 114 -6.92 4.81 0.39
N ALA A 115 -7.97 4.05 0.06
CA ALA A 115 -9.31 4.37 0.58
C ALA A 115 -9.46 4.08 2.08
N LEU A 116 -8.82 3.02 2.59
CA LEU A 116 -8.73 2.77 4.03
C LEU A 116 -8.03 3.92 4.80
N PRO A 117 -6.78 4.33 4.47
CA PRO A 117 -6.13 5.43 5.18
C PRO A 117 -6.87 6.77 5.01
N ALA A 118 -7.52 7.00 3.86
CA ALA A 118 -8.40 8.17 3.70
C ALA A 118 -9.63 8.11 4.62
N ALA A 119 -10.24 6.95 4.79
CA ALA A 119 -11.37 6.75 5.71
C ALA A 119 -10.96 6.99 7.17
N ILE A 120 -9.79 6.48 7.58
CA ILE A 120 -9.23 6.71 8.92
C ILE A 120 -8.95 8.20 9.13
N SER A 121 -8.34 8.86 8.14
CA SER A 121 -8.04 10.30 8.20
C SER A 121 -9.32 11.15 8.25
N ALA A 122 -10.36 10.76 7.50
CA ALA A 122 -11.67 11.41 7.55
C ALA A 122 -12.31 11.29 8.94
N ASN A 123 -12.30 10.08 9.51
CA ASN A 123 -12.82 9.83 10.85
C ASN A 123 -12.08 10.67 11.92
N ALA A 124 -10.75 10.77 11.81
CA ALA A 124 -9.93 11.55 12.75
C ALA A 124 -10.29 13.05 12.78
N ILE A 125 -10.84 13.59 11.69
CA ILE A 125 -11.31 14.99 11.61
C ILE A 125 -12.83 15.11 11.72
N GLY A 126 -13.53 14.04 12.11
CA GLY A 126 -14.99 14.02 12.30
C GLY A 126 -15.80 14.09 11.00
N LYS A 127 -15.23 13.65 9.87
CA LYS A 127 -15.89 13.64 8.56
C LYS A 127 -16.18 12.23 8.06
N GLY A 128 -17.19 12.11 7.21
CA GLY A 128 -17.45 10.89 6.44
C GLY A 128 -16.49 10.73 5.25
N LEU A 129 -16.58 9.61 4.53
CA LEU A 129 -15.84 9.37 3.29
C LEU A 129 -16.78 9.11 2.11
N ILE A 130 -16.50 9.74 0.98
CA ILE A 130 -17.04 9.36 -0.34
C ILE A 130 -15.92 8.70 -1.12
N CYS A 131 -16.13 7.45 -1.54
CA CYS A 131 -15.16 6.67 -2.31
C CYS A 131 -15.83 5.82 -3.40
N PRO A 132 -15.08 5.24 -4.35
CA PRO A 132 -15.65 4.32 -5.33
C PRO A 132 -16.23 3.06 -4.66
N ALA A 133 -17.29 2.50 -5.23
CA ALA A 133 -17.94 1.27 -4.73
C ALA A 133 -16.97 0.11 -4.46
N GLU A 134 -15.98 -0.08 -5.34
CA GLU A 134 -14.97 -1.15 -5.24
C GLU A 134 -13.98 -0.94 -4.08
N SER A 135 -13.79 0.31 -3.66
CA SER A 135 -12.97 0.70 -2.51
C SER A 135 -13.77 0.74 -1.20
N GLY A 136 -15.10 0.61 -1.26
CA GLY A 136 -15.98 0.77 -0.10
C GLY A 136 -15.76 -0.26 1.00
N ALA A 137 -15.41 -1.51 0.64
CA ALA A 137 -15.21 -2.58 1.59
C ALA A 137 -13.98 -2.35 2.50
N GLU A 138 -12.90 -1.77 1.95
CA GLU A 138 -11.72 -1.43 2.77
C GLU A 138 -11.98 -0.18 3.60
N ALA A 139 -12.64 0.84 3.04
CA ALA A 139 -12.99 2.05 3.78
C ALA A 139 -13.87 1.76 5.01
N ALA A 140 -14.75 0.76 4.92
CA ALA A 140 -15.64 0.35 6.01
C ALA A 140 -14.91 -0.12 7.29
N TRP A 141 -13.61 -0.40 7.22
CA TRP A 141 -12.78 -0.76 8.37
C TRP A 141 -12.36 0.44 9.24
N ALA A 142 -12.57 1.68 8.82
CA ALA A 142 -12.26 2.87 9.62
C ALA A 142 -13.12 3.01 10.89
N GLY A 143 -14.22 2.26 10.98
CA GLY A 143 -15.06 2.15 12.17
C GLY A 143 -16.55 2.18 11.86
N PRO A 144 -17.40 1.59 12.73
CA PRO A 144 -18.84 1.50 12.50
C PRO A 144 -19.55 2.86 12.51
N GLY A 145 -18.99 3.87 13.18
CA GLY A 145 -19.55 5.22 13.27
C GLY A 145 -19.16 6.16 12.13
N VAL A 146 -18.32 5.72 11.18
CA VAL A 146 -17.91 6.55 10.05
C VAL A 146 -18.96 6.43 8.94
N ASP A 147 -19.50 7.57 8.52
CA ASP A 147 -20.39 7.63 7.37
C ASP A 147 -19.59 7.43 6.08
N ILE A 148 -19.99 6.46 5.27
CA ILE A 148 -19.26 6.07 4.07
C ILE A 148 -20.24 5.90 2.92
N LEU A 149 -20.07 6.73 1.90
CA LEU A 149 -20.78 6.64 0.64
C LEU A 149 -19.87 6.01 -0.40
N ALA A 150 -20.35 4.93 -1.02
CA ALA A 150 -19.58 4.15 -1.99
C ALA A 150 -20.27 4.08 -3.37
N PRO A 151 -20.47 5.23 -4.07
CA PRO A 151 -21.13 5.26 -5.37
C PRO A 151 -20.39 4.48 -6.46
N ARG A 152 -21.14 4.02 -7.47
CA ARG A 152 -20.58 3.45 -8.73
C ARG A 152 -20.39 4.50 -9.83
N SER A 153 -21.05 5.65 -9.71
CA SER A 153 -21.04 6.72 -10.71
C SER A 153 -21.42 8.07 -10.10
N LEU A 154 -21.14 9.16 -10.82
CA LEU A 154 -21.55 10.51 -10.45
C LEU A 154 -23.09 10.64 -10.32
N ILE A 155 -23.83 9.98 -11.20
CA ILE A 155 -25.31 9.96 -11.16
C ILE A 155 -25.81 9.32 -9.86
N ALA A 156 -25.23 8.18 -9.46
CA ALA A 156 -25.62 7.50 -8.22
C ALA A 156 -25.37 8.39 -6.99
N LEU A 157 -24.27 9.14 -6.99
CA LEU A 157 -23.97 10.10 -5.93
C LEU A 157 -24.96 11.28 -5.90
N ALA A 158 -25.29 11.85 -7.06
CA ALA A 158 -26.28 12.93 -7.15
C ALA A 158 -27.66 12.47 -6.67
N ASN A 159 -28.08 11.25 -7.04
CA ASN A 159 -29.36 10.68 -6.61
C ASN A 159 -29.43 10.45 -5.10
N HIS A 160 -28.32 10.10 -4.46
CA HIS A 160 -28.25 9.97 -3.01
C HIS A 160 -28.51 11.31 -2.31
N PHE A 161 -27.81 12.38 -2.71
CA PHE A 161 -28.02 13.70 -2.11
C PHE A 161 -29.39 14.31 -2.41
N ARG A 162 -30.02 13.93 -3.53
CA ARG A 162 -31.41 14.31 -3.84
C ARG A 162 -32.46 13.48 -3.08
N GLY A 163 -32.05 12.40 -2.41
CA GLY A 163 -32.95 11.47 -1.72
C GLY A 163 -33.74 10.54 -2.66
N THR A 164 -33.44 10.52 -3.96
CA THR A 164 -34.13 9.64 -4.93
C THR A 164 -33.61 8.22 -4.89
N GLN A 165 -32.33 8.03 -4.53
CA GLN A 165 -31.73 6.70 -4.34
C GLN A 165 -30.70 6.77 -3.20
N VAL A 166 -31.14 6.44 -1.98
CA VAL A 166 -30.27 6.48 -0.81
C VAL A 166 -29.35 5.26 -0.80
N MET A 167 -28.04 5.49 -0.69
CA MET A 167 -27.03 4.43 -0.54
C MET A 167 -26.93 3.99 0.91
N SER A 168 -26.72 2.69 1.11
CA SER A 168 -26.33 2.14 2.41
C SER A 168 -24.81 2.14 2.56
N ARG A 169 -24.34 2.28 3.80
CA ARG A 169 -22.92 2.11 4.14
C ARG A 169 -22.39 0.75 3.63
N PRO A 170 -21.20 0.70 3.01
CA PRO A 170 -20.59 -0.56 2.61
C PRO A 170 -20.27 -1.45 3.82
N GLN A 171 -20.26 -2.76 3.60
CA GLN A 171 -19.89 -3.73 4.62
C GLN A 171 -18.38 -4.02 4.56
N PRO A 172 -17.69 -4.11 5.71
CA PRO A 172 -16.30 -4.54 5.74
C PRO A 172 -16.21 -5.98 5.24
N ALA A 173 -15.20 -6.26 4.41
CA ALA A 173 -14.96 -7.59 3.88
C ALA A 173 -13.53 -8.06 4.19
N VAL A 174 -13.41 -9.33 4.60
CA VAL A 174 -12.15 -10.05 4.71
C VAL A 174 -12.07 -11.04 3.57
N ARG A 175 -10.90 -11.17 2.95
CA ARG A 175 -10.64 -12.19 1.96
C ARG A 175 -10.68 -13.55 2.67
N ALA A 176 -11.50 -14.47 2.17
CA ALA A 176 -11.49 -15.83 2.68
C ALA A 176 -10.05 -16.40 2.58
N PRO A 177 -9.51 -16.97 3.66
CA PRO A 177 -8.16 -17.53 3.62
C PRO A 177 -8.11 -18.62 2.54
N PRO A 178 -7.06 -18.67 1.69
CA PRO A 178 -6.81 -19.83 0.84
C PRO A 178 -6.82 -21.08 1.71
N ALA A 179 -7.58 -22.11 1.33
CA ALA A 179 -7.94 -23.20 2.24
C ALA A 179 -6.76 -23.86 2.98
N ASN A 180 -5.54 -23.86 2.44
CA ASN A 180 -4.38 -24.48 3.08
C ASN A 180 -3.11 -23.64 2.87
N LEU A 181 -2.47 -23.17 3.96
CA LEU A 181 -1.06 -22.80 3.90
C LEU A 181 -0.21 -24.08 3.87
N PRO A 182 1.02 -24.04 3.33
CA PRO A 182 1.97 -25.10 3.52
C PRO A 182 2.20 -25.37 5.02
N ASP A 183 2.23 -26.64 5.41
CA ASP A 183 2.35 -27.07 6.81
C ASP A 183 3.72 -27.72 7.07
N LEU A 184 4.20 -27.63 8.32
CA LEU A 184 5.44 -28.28 8.75
C LEU A 184 5.33 -29.81 8.75
N VAL A 185 4.12 -30.37 8.87
CA VAL A 185 3.88 -31.83 8.80
C VAL A 185 4.34 -32.44 7.47
N ASP A 186 4.35 -31.63 6.40
CA ASP A 186 4.82 -32.06 5.07
C ASP A 186 6.34 -32.29 5.02
N ILE A 187 7.09 -31.73 5.99
CA ILE A 187 8.54 -31.86 6.05
C ILE A 187 8.90 -33.16 6.76
N LYS A 188 9.49 -34.09 6.01
CA LYS A 188 10.00 -35.35 6.55
C LYS A 188 11.39 -35.13 7.18
N GLY A 189 11.53 -35.41 8.48
CA GLY A 189 12.77 -35.19 9.22
C GLY A 189 13.05 -33.71 9.52
N GLN A 190 14.34 -33.33 9.62
CA GLN A 190 14.79 -31.97 9.94
C GLN A 190 14.25 -31.43 11.29
N GLU A 191 14.15 -32.28 12.31
CA GLU A 191 13.54 -31.94 13.61
C GLU A 191 14.21 -30.73 14.29
N SER A 192 15.53 -30.60 14.17
CA SER A 192 16.26 -29.44 14.68
C SER A 192 15.87 -28.14 13.94
N ALA A 193 15.71 -28.19 12.62
CA ALA A 193 15.30 -27.04 11.83
C ALA A 193 13.84 -26.66 12.11
N LYS A 194 12.92 -27.65 12.16
CA LYS A 194 11.54 -27.42 12.56
C LYS A 194 11.45 -26.75 13.93
N ARG A 195 12.21 -27.27 14.90
CA ARG A 195 12.26 -26.70 16.25
C ARG A 195 12.80 -25.27 16.24
N ALA A 196 13.82 -24.98 15.44
CA ALA A 196 14.33 -23.62 15.28
C ALA A 196 13.27 -22.68 14.67
N LEU A 197 12.48 -23.13 13.69
CA LEU A 197 11.36 -22.37 13.15
C LEU A 197 10.27 -22.11 14.19
N GLU A 198 9.91 -23.10 15.00
CA GLU A 198 8.94 -22.92 16.09
C GLU A 198 9.40 -21.87 17.11
N VAL A 199 10.67 -21.94 17.52
CA VAL A 199 11.27 -20.97 18.45
C VAL A 199 11.30 -19.58 17.82
N ALA A 200 11.67 -19.47 16.54
CA ALA A 200 11.66 -18.20 15.82
C ALA A 200 10.25 -17.62 15.68
N ALA A 201 9.24 -18.45 15.38
CA ALA A 201 7.85 -18.04 15.28
C ALA A 201 7.29 -17.56 16.62
N ALA A 202 7.56 -18.30 17.71
CA ALA A 202 7.06 -17.96 19.04
C ALA A 202 7.72 -16.70 19.61
N GLY A 203 9.01 -16.50 19.36
CA GLY A 203 9.79 -15.37 19.87
C GLY A 203 9.89 -14.17 18.93
N GLY A 204 9.35 -14.26 17.71
CA GLY A 204 9.55 -13.23 16.68
C GLY A 204 11.03 -13.04 16.29
N HIS A 205 11.84 -14.08 16.40
CA HIS A 205 13.28 -13.98 16.17
C HIS A 205 13.62 -14.02 14.68
N ASN A 206 14.60 -13.22 14.27
CA ASN A 206 15.21 -13.34 12.96
C ASN A 206 15.94 -14.69 12.85
N LEU A 207 15.94 -15.28 11.66
CA LEU A 207 16.48 -16.63 11.43
C LEU A 207 17.37 -16.66 10.19
N LEU A 208 18.59 -17.18 10.32
CA LEU A 208 19.49 -17.46 9.20
C LEU A 208 19.70 -18.97 9.06
N MET A 209 19.29 -19.53 7.92
CA MET A 209 19.50 -20.94 7.58
C MET A 209 20.71 -21.09 6.67
N VAL A 210 21.71 -21.86 7.12
CA VAL A 210 22.91 -22.16 6.33
C VAL A 210 22.93 -23.64 5.99
N GLY A 211 22.99 -23.97 4.71
CA GLY A 211 23.02 -25.36 4.29
C GLY A 211 23.22 -25.54 2.80
N PRO A 212 23.54 -26.75 2.34
CA PRO A 212 23.76 -27.02 0.93
C PRO A 212 22.49 -26.81 0.08
N PRO A 213 22.62 -26.68 -1.25
CA PRO A 213 21.48 -26.72 -2.17
C PRO A 213 20.62 -27.97 -1.93
N GLY A 214 19.29 -27.83 -2.06
CA GLY A 214 18.36 -28.96 -1.87
C GLY A 214 18.11 -29.39 -0.43
N SER A 215 18.71 -28.73 0.58
CA SER A 215 18.47 -29.03 2.01
C SER A 215 17.08 -28.60 2.54
N GLY A 216 16.25 -27.98 1.70
CA GLY A 216 14.88 -27.58 2.07
C GLY A 216 14.76 -26.22 2.76
N LYS A 217 15.77 -25.33 2.70
CA LYS A 217 15.73 -24.00 3.33
C LYS A 217 14.51 -23.16 2.92
N SER A 218 14.29 -22.99 1.60
CA SER A 218 13.15 -22.25 1.08
C SER A 218 11.81 -22.97 1.36
N MET A 219 11.83 -24.31 1.41
CA MET A 219 10.68 -25.13 1.79
C MET A 219 10.27 -24.88 3.25
N LEU A 220 11.24 -24.80 4.17
CA LEU A 220 11.03 -24.45 5.57
C LEU A 220 10.50 -23.01 5.71
N ALA A 221 11.16 -22.03 5.08
CA ALA A 221 10.75 -20.62 5.16
C ALA A 221 9.30 -20.38 4.70
N ALA A 222 8.87 -21.02 3.60
CA ALA A 222 7.52 -20.90 3.08
C ALA A 222 6.42 -21.45 4.01
N ARG A 223 6.79 -22.23 5.04
CA ARG A 223 5.87 -22.79 6.05
C ARG A 223 5.85 -21.99 7.34
N LEU A 224 6.77 -21.05 7.52
CA LEU A 224 6.75 -20.19 8.71
C LEU A 224 5.43 -19.41 8.87
N PRO A 225 4.78 -18.87 7.82
CA PRO A 225 3.52 -18.17 7.97
C PRO A 225 2.37 -18.99 8.56
N SER A 226 2.40 -20.33 8.47
CA SER A 226 1.32 -21.18 9.00
C SER A 226 1.40 -21.42 10.50
N ILE A 227 2.56 -21.16 11.11
CA ILE A 227 2.81 -21.35 12.55
C ILE A 227 2.98 -20.04 13.32
N LEU A 228 2.87 -18.89 12.65
CA LEU A 228 2.86 -17.59 13.31
C LEU A 228 1.50 -17.33 13.98
N PRO A 229 1.47 -16.57 15.10
CA PRO A 229 0.22 -16.13 15.69
C PRO A 229 -0.59 -15.30 14.68
N PRO A 230 -1.93 -15.28 14.75
CA PRO A 230 -2.74 -14.42 13.88
C PRO A 230 -2.42 -12.93 14.11
N LEU A 231 -2.80 -12.09 13.15
CA LEU A 231 -2.74 -10.63 13.34
C LEU A 231 -3.79 -10.21 14.37
N SER A 232 -3.40 -9.38 15.32
CA SER A 232 -4.33 -8.59 16.13
C SER A 232 -5.09 -7.58 15.25
N ALA A 233 -6.18 -7.02 15.77
CA ALA A 233 -6.97 -6.03 15.02
C ALA A 233 -6.14 -4.78 14.62
N THR A 234 -5.23 -4.34 15.48
CA THR A 234 -4.35 -3.20 15.20
C THR A 234 -3.34 -3.54 14.11
N GLU A 235 -2.64 -4.67 14.23
CA GLU A 235 -1.67 -5.11 13.21
C GLU A 235 -2.36 -5.33 11.85
N LEU A 236 -3.58 -5.89 11.86
CA LEU A 236 -4.39 -6.07 10.66
C LEU A 236 -4.64 -4.73 9.94
N LEU A 237 -5.03 -3.69 10.68
CA LEU A 237 -5.27 -2.37 10.12
C LEU A 237 -3.98 -1.73 9.59
N GLU A 238 -2.87 -1.83 10.32
CA GLU A 238 -1.57 -1.29 9.90
C GLU A 238 -1.08 -1.92 8.59
N VAL A 239 -1.10 -3.25 8.49
CA VAL A 239 -0.77 -3.98 7.26
C VAL A 239 -1.69 -3.56 6.12
N SER A 240 -2.99 -3.45 6.40
CA SER A 240 -3.99 -3.10 5.39
C SER A 240 -3.85 -1.67 4.88
N MET A 241 -3.43 -0.71 5.72
CA MET A 241 -3.14 0.66 5.27
C MET A 241 -2.00 0.69 4.25
N ILE A 242 -0.92 -0.05 4.51
CA ILE A 242 0.22 -0.16 3.58
C ILE A 242 -0.22 -0.81 2.27
N HIS A 243 -0.98 -1.91 2.34
CA HIS A 243 -1.45 -2.61 1.14
C HIS A 243 -2.48 -1.79 0.34
N SER A 244 -3.33 -1.00 1.01
CA SER A 244 -4.28 -0.08 0.37
C SER A 244 -3.55 0.97 -0.46
N ILE A 245 -2.52 1.62 0.09
CA ILE A 245 -1.71 2.61 -0.64
C ILE A 245 -0.87 1.98 -1.73
N ALA A 246 -0.39 0.75 -1.53
CA ALA A 246 0.28 -0.01 -2.56
C ALA A 246 -0.67 -0.47 -3.69
N GLY A 247 -1.99 -0.33 -3.52
CA GLY A 247 -3.00 -0.80 -4.47
C GLY A 247 -3.10 -2.33 -4.54
N GLN A 248 -2.77 -3.04 -3.45
CA GLN A 248 -2.73 -4.51 -3.39
C GLN A 248 -4.00 -5.15 -2.80
N LEU A 249 -4.95 -4.35 -2.32
CA LEU A 249 -6.23 -4.84 -1.78
C LEU A 249 -7.26 -5.09 -2.90
N SER A 250 -7.21 -6.29 -3.48
CA SER A 250 -8.17 -6.69 -4.52
C SER A 250 -9.61 -6.69 -4.00
N GLY A 251 -10.46 -5.83 -4.58
CA GLY A 251 -11.87 -5.67 -4.19
C GLY A 251 -12.08 -5.13 -2.78
N GLY A 252 -11.10 -4.39 -2.24
CA GLY A 252 -11.17 -3.80 -0.90
C GLY A 252 -11.23 -4.82 0.24
N LYS A 253 -10.81 -6.07 0.00
CA LYS A 253 -10.84 -7.14 0.99
C LYS A 253 -9.53 -7.21 1.74
N LEU A 254 -9.59 -7.08 3.06
CA LEU A 254 -8.42 -7.21 3.94
C LEU A 254 -7.99 -8.68 4.05
N SER A 255 -6.71 -8.91 4.34
CA SER A 255 -6.15 -10.24 4.58
C SER A 255 -5.82 -10.38 6.06
N ASP A 256 -6.37 -11.40 6.71
CA ASP A 256 -6.09 -11.76 8.11
C ASP A 256 -4.74 -12.48 8.30
N ARG A 257 -4.06 -12.82 7.21
CA ARG A 257 -2.75 -13.47 7.22
C ARG A 257 -1.62 -12.47 7.34
N ARG A 258 -0.62 -12.84 8.14
CA ARG A 258 0.68 -12.16 8.17
C ARG A 258 1.30 -12.15 6.76
N PRO A 259 1.76 -10.99 6.27
CA PRO A 259 2.42 -10.91 4.98
C PRO A 259 3.65 -11.83 4.90
N TYR A 260 3.88 -12.40 3.72
CA TYR A 260 5.12 -13.13 3.41
C TYR A 260 5.66 -12.58 2.09
N ARG A 261 6.85 -11.98 2.13
CA ARG A 261 7.51 -11.36 0.97
C ARG A 261 8.80 -12.10 0.68
N MET A 262 9.03 -12.41 -0.60
CA MET A 262 10.21 -13.13 -1.07
C MET A 262 10.76 -12.44 -2.32
N PRO A 263 11.44 -11.28 -2.16
CA PRO A 263 12.07 -10.61 -3.29
C PRO A 263 13.20 -11.46 -3.87
N HIS A 264 13.39 -11.35 -5.18
CA HIS A 264 14.55 -11.92 -5.85
C HIS A 264 15.83 -11.15 -5.46
N HIS A 265 16.99 -11.80 -5.44
CA HIS A 265 18.27 -11.16 -5.06
C HIS A 265 18.70 -10.01 -6.00
N SER A 266 18.09 -9.91 -7.18
CA SER A 266 18.24 -8.77 -8.10
C SER A 266 17.39 -7.54 -7.72
N ALA A 267 16.65 -7.59 -6.62
CA ALA A 267 15.85 -6.47 -6.13
C ALA A 267 16.76 -5.27 -5.84
N THR A 268 16.32 -4.10 -6.29
CA THR A 268 17.03 -2.85 -6.03
C THR A 268 16.78 -2.36 -4.60
N MET A 269 17.60 -1.43 -4.12
CA MET A 269 17.38 -0.79 -2.82
C MET A 269 15.98 -0.17 -2.75
N ALA A 270 15.54 0.51 -3.82
CA ALA A 270 14.21 1.12 -3.89
C ALA A 270 13.07 0.08 -3.89
N ALA A 271 13.28 -1.12 -4.41
CA ALA A 271 12.30 -2.19 -4.32
C ALA A 271 12.22 -2.75 -2.89
N LEU A 272 13.37 -2.88 -2.21
CA LEU A 272 13.43 -3.51 -0.89
C LEU A 272 12.92 -2.60 0.23
N VAL A 273 13.45 -1.37 0.34
CA VAL A 273 13.09 -0.42 1.42
C VAL A 273 12.11 0.66 0.97
N GLY A 274 11.77 0.71 -0.31
CA GLY A 274 10.83 1.67 -0.87
C GLY A 274 11.53 2.83 -1.57
N GLY A 275 10.77 3.52 -2.43
CA GLY A 275 11.31 4.60 -3.25
C GLY A 275 10.54 4.78 -4.55
N GLY A 276 11.26 5.11 -5.62
CA GLY A 276 10.65 5.45 -6.92
C GLY A 276 9.96 6.81 -6.91
N LEU A 277 9.48 7.27 -8.07
CA LEU A 277 9.00 8.65 -8.29
C LEU A 277 7.95 9.08 -7.24
N ARG A 278 7.06 8.17 -6.85
CA ARG A 278 5.95 8.39 -5.91
C ARG A 278 6.22 7.90 -4.48
N ALA A 279 7.48 7.69 -4.11
CA ALA A 279 7.89 7.21 -2.77
C ALA A 279 7.02 6.06 -2.24
N ARG A 280 6.89 4.98 -3.02
CA ARG A 280 6.03 3.84 -2.68
C ARG A 280 6.69 2.96 -1.61
N PRO A 281 5.89 2.22 -0.81
CA PRO A 281 6.42 1.26 0.15
C PRO A 281 7.23 0.17 -0.58
N GLY A 282 8.32 -0.28 0.04
CA GLY A 282 9.13 -1.41 -0.44
C GLY A 282 8.67 -2.75 0.12
N GLU A 283 9.37 -3.81 -0.26
CA GLU A 283 9.14 -5.18 0.22
C GLU A 283 9.18 -5.32 1.74
N ALA A 284 10.06 -4.57 2.43
CA ALA A 284 10.11 -4.55 3.89
C ALA A 284 8.81 -4.00 4.50
N SER A 285 8.30 -2.86 4.02
CA SER A 285 7.03 -2.32 4.50
C SER A 285 5.84 -3.19 4.10
N LEU A 286 5.87 -3.78 2.90
CA LEU A 286 4.84 -4.74 2.48
C LEU A 286 4.83 -6.03 3.33
N ALA A 287 5.96 -6.34 3.98
CA ALA A 287 6.13 -7.44 4.92
C ALA A 287 5.83 -7.06 6.38
N HIS A 288 5.35 -5.85 6.66
CA HIS A 288 5.08 -5.38 8.03
C HIS A 288 4.21 -6.37 8.83
N HIS A 289 4.55 -6.60 10.10
CA HIS A 289 4.00 -7.63 10.99
C HIS A 289 4.03 -9.05 10.41
N GLY A 290 4.90 -9.28 9.43
CA GLY A 290 5.05 -10.54 8.72
C GLY A 290 6.51 -10.88 8.47
N ILE A 291 6.75 -11.66 7.42
CA ILE A 291 8.05 -12.23 7.11
C ILE A 291 8.60 -11.60 5.84
N LEU A 292 9.83 -11.11 5.92
CA LEU A 292 10.67 -10.84 4.75
C LEU A 292 11.66 -12.00 4.60
N PHE A 293 11.46 -12.84 3.59
CA PHE A 293 12.34 -13.96 3.29
C PHE A 293 13.34 -13.62 2.19
N LEU A 294 14.63 -13.72 2.48
CA LEU A 294 15.73 -13.49 1.54
C LEU A 294 16.46 -14.80 1.27
N ASP A 295 16.14 -15.42 0.14
CA ASP A 295 16.86 -16.59 -0.34
C ASP A 295 18.17 -16.19 -1.01
N GLU A 296 19.17 -17.05 -0.95
CA GLU A 296 20.51 -16.77 -1.49
C GLU A 296 21.09 -15.46 -0.93
N PHE A 297 20.97 -15.25 0.39
CA PHE A 297 21.22 -13.97 1.07
C PHE A 297 22.51 -13.22 0.64
N PRO A 298 23.68 -13.87 0.47
CA PRO A 298 24.91 -13.22 -0.01
C PRO A 298 24.93 -12.82 -1.50
N GLU A 299 23.91 -13.15 -2.28
CA GLU A 299 23.76 -12.73 -3.68
C GLU A 299 23.05 -11.37 -3.82
N PHE A 300 22.38 -10.89 -2.77
CA PHE A 300 21.94 -9.51 -2.70
C PHE A 300 23.15 -8.57 -2.67
N SER A 301 23.01 -7.37 -3.22
CA SER A 301 24.10 -6.39 -3.15
C SER A 301 24.29 -5.91 -1.70
N PRO A 302 25.53 -5.63 -1.27
CA PRO A 302 25.80 -5.16 0.09
C PRO A 302 24.99 -3.91 0.46
N GLN A 303 24.83 -2.97 -0.46
CA GLN A 303 24.02 -1.76 -0.25
C GLN A 303 22.55 -2.07 0.06
N VAL A 304 21.99 -3.10 -0.58
CA VAL A 304 20.60 -3.53 -0.36
C VAL A 304 20.47 -4.18 1.02
N LEU A 305 21.45 -4.99 1.42
CA LEU A 305 21.49 -5.59 2.76
C LEU A 305 21.68 -4.53 3.85
N ASP A 306 22.57 -3.56 3.65
CA ASP A 306 22.81 -2.46 4.59
C ASP A 306 21.58 -1.57 4.78
N ALA A 307 20.79 -1.38 3.72
CA ALA A 307 19.54 -0.63 3.81
C ALA A 307 18.50 -1.30 4.73
N LEU A 308 18.60 -2.61 4.99
CA LEU A 308 17.72 -3.32 5.93
C LEU A 308 18.06 -3.05 7.40
N ARG A 309 19.22 -2.46 7.72
CA ARG A 309 19.56 -2.15 9.13
C ARG A 309 18.49 -1.26 9.76
N GLN A 310 18.06 -0.22 9.05
CA GLN A 310 17.04 0.70 9.55
C GLN A 310 15.71 0.00 9.91
N PRO A 311 15.03 -0.72 9.00
CA PRO A 311 13.76 -1.38 9.35
C PRO A 311 13.92 -2.46 10.42
N LEU A 312 15.08 -3.12 10.53
CA LEU A 312 15.33 -4.10 11.60
C LEU A 312 15.51 -3.45 12.97
N GLU A 313 16.07 -2.25 13.03
CA GLU A 313 16.33 -1.53 14.27
C GLU A 313 15.13 -0.69 14.72
N THR A 314 14.50 0.05 13.80
CA THR A 314 13.45 1.01 14.12
C THR A 314 12.05 0.51 13.79
N GLY A 315 11.92 -0.58 13.03
CA GLY A 315 10.62 -1.05 12.54
C GLY A 315 9.99 -0.14 11.49
N GLU A 316 10.77 0.71 10.81
CA GLU A 316 10.28 1.66 9.81
C GLU A 316 11.25 1.80 8.63
N CYS A 317 10.71 2.08 7.44
CA CYS A 317 11.48 2.48 6.27
C CYS A 317 11.27 3.97 6.01
N VAL A 318 12.35 4.75 6.08
CA VAL A 318 12.30 6.20 5.81
C VAL A 318 12.83 6.48 4.41
N ILE A 319 11.98 7.06 3.57
CA ILE A 319 12.33 7.50 2.23
C ILE A 319 12.52 9.02 2.26
N ALA A 320 13.77 9.46 2.18
CA ALA A 320 14.12 10.88 2.07
C ALA A 320 14.32 11.28 0.60
N ARG A 321 13.63 12.35 0.16
CA ARG A 321 13.86 13.04 -1.12
C ARG A 321 14.18 14.51 -0.86
N ALA A 322 14.71 15.17 -1.90
CA ALA A 322 15.15 16.56 -1.85
C ALA A 322 14.19 17.53 -1.13
N ASN A 323 12.86 17.31 -1.23
CA ASN A 323 11.85 18.17 -0.59
C ASN A 323 10.81 17.43 0.28
N HIS A 324 10.89 16.10 0.44
CA HIS A 324 9.87 15.33 1.19
C HIS A 324 10.49 14.13 1.91
N ARG A 325 10.02 13.88 3.14
CA ARG A 325 10.35 12.69 3.93
C ARG A 325 9.05 11.89 4.12
N VAL A 326 9.09 10.61 3.76
CA VAL A 326 7.97 9.68 3.95
C VAL A 326 8.45 8.52 4.80
N SER A 327 7.67 8.13 5.81
CA SER A 327 7.93 6.91 6.59
C SER A 327 6.84 5.87 6.30
N TYR A 328 7.24 4.61 6.28
CA TYR A 328 6.34 3.46 6.25
C TYR A 328 6.71 2.49 7.37
N PRO A 329 5.74 1.98 8.14
CA PRO A 329 5.99 0.90 9.08
C PRO A 329 6.56 -0.33 8.35
N ALA A 330 7.51 -0.99 9.00
CA ALA A 330 8.29 -2.09 8.46
C ALA A 330 8.85 -2.99 9.58
N SER A 331 8.12 -3.15 10.69
CA SER A 331 8.39 -4.20 11.69
C SER A 331 8.28 -5.57 11.04
N ILE A 332 9.41 -6.13 10.62
CA ILE A 332 9.51 -7.41 9.91
C ILE A 332 10.21 -8.45 10.77
N GLN A 333 9.82 -9.71 10.58
CA GLN A 333 10.67 -10.85 10.91
C GLN A 333 11.53 -11.17 9.69
N LEU A 334 12.84 -10.99 9.80
CA LEU A 334 13.78 -11.34 8.74
C LEU A 334 14.14 -12.82 8.81
N VAL A 335 13.84 -13.53 7.73
CA VAL A 335 14.28 -14.91 7.52
C VAL A 335 15.21 -14.92 6.32
N ALA A 336 16.39 -15.49 6.49
CA ALA A 336 17.39 -15.56 5.43
C ALA A 336 17.85 -17.00 5.23
N ALA A 337 18.18 -17.33 3.98
CA ALA A 337 18.78 -18.61 3.63
C ALA A 337 20.03 -18.38 2.80
N MET A 338 21.08 -19.16 3.09
CA MET A 338 22.31 -19.11 2.31
C MET A 338 23.00 -20.46 2.20
N ASN A 339 23.86 -20.55 1.20
CA ASN A 339 24.78 -21.67 1.06
C ASN A 339 26.03 -21.43 1.95
N PRO A 340 26.75 -22.47 2.37
CA PRO A 340 27.97 -22.29 3.18
C PRO A 340 29.14 -21.67 2.39
N CYS A 341 29.12 -21.82 1.06
CA CYS A 341 30.05 -21.23 0.08
C CYS A 341 29.29 -21.01 -1.23
N ARG A 342 29.92 -20.31 -2.17
CA ARG A 342 29.42 -20.22 -3.57
C ARG A 342 29.37 -21.57 -4.29
N CYS A 343 30.00 -22.61 -3.74
CA CYS A 343 29.98 -23.99 -4.22
C CYS A 343 28.84 -24.84 -3.64
N GLY A 344 28.12 -24.36 -2.63
CA GLY A 344 27.09 -25.11 -1.92
C GLY A 344 27.57 -26.13 -0.89
N MET A 345 28.81 -26.63 -0.97
CA MET A 345 29.21 -27.87 -0.28
C MET A 345 30.36 -27.70 0.73
N ALA A 346 30.73 -26.45 1.07
CA ALA A 346 31.78 -26.21 2.06
C ALA A 346 31.41 -26.79 3.43
N GLY A 347 32.38 -27.45 4.07
CA GLY A 347 32.21 -28.11 5.38
C GLY A 347 31.55 -29.48 5.32
N GLN A 348 31.16 -29.99 4.13
CA GLN A 348 30.64 -31.34 4.04
C GLN A 348 31.75 -32.40 4.15
N PRO A 349 31.54 -33.48 4.93
CA PRO A 349 32.48 -34.59 5.01
C PRO A 349 32.80 -35.15 3.61
N GLY A 350 34.08 -35.23 3.28
CA GLY A 350 34.54 -35.78 1.99
C GLY A 350 34.46 -34.81 0.80
N HIS A 351 34.03 -33.56 0.97
CA HIS A 351 34.04 -32.56 -0.10
C HIS A 351 35.18 -31.55 0.07
N SER A 352 35.96 -31.34 -1.00
CA SER A 352 36.94 -30.25 -1.09
C SER A 352 36.51 -29.24 -2.14
N CYS A 353 36.42 -27.96 -1.76
CA CYS A 353 36.02 -26.91 -2.68
C CYS A 353 37.10 -26.66 -3.74
N ALA A 354 36.72 -26.71 -5.02
CA ALA A 354 37.62 -26.38 -6.13
C ALA A 354 38.19 -24.94 -6.07
N ARG A 355 37.52 -24.03 -5.36
CA ARG A 355 37.96 -22.64 -5.15
C ARG A 355 38.80 -22.45 -3.88
N GLY A 356 39.15 -23.55 -3.21
CA GLY A 356 39.95 -23.55 -2.00
C GLY A 356 39.20 -23.05 -0.75
N PRO A 357 39.91 -22.98 0.39
CA PRO A 357 39.31 -22.66 1.70
C PRO A 357 38.75 -21.24 1.79
N ARG A 358 39.27 -20.30 1.00
CA ARG A 358 38.81 -18.89 0.98
C ARG A 358 37.42 -18.72 0.36
N CYS A 359 36.93 -19.70 -0.40
CA CYS A 359 35.61 -19.60 -1.05
C CYS A 359 34.46 -19.42 -0.04
N ALA A 360 34.58 -20.00 1.15
CA ALA A 360 33.58 -19.84 2.20
C ALA A 360 33.68 -18.45 2.86
N SER A 361 34.89 -18.02 3.22
CA SER A 361 35.10 -16.70 3.85
C SER A 361 34.68 -15.56 2.93
N ASP A 362 35.08 -15.60 1.66
CA ASP A 362 34.80 -14.53 0.69
C ASP A 362 33.30 -14.44 0.37
N TYR A 363 32.61 -15.57 0.37
CA TYR A 363 31.17 -15.63 0.16
C TYR A 363 30.40 -15.05 1.35
N GLN A 364 30.79 -15.43 2.58
CA GLN A 364 30.15 -14.95 3.80
C GLN A 364 30.48 -13.48 4.09
N ALA A 365 31.66 -13.00 3.68
CA ALA A 365 32.07 -11.60 3.83
C ALA A 365 31.22 -10.59 3.02
N ARG A 366 30.36 -11.06 2.11
CA ARG A 366 29.37 -10.21 1.43
C ARG A 366 28.23 -9.78 2.34
N ILE A 367 27.97 -10.52 3.41
CA ILE A 367 27.05 -10.11 4.46
C ILE A 367 27.82 -9.09 5.31
N SER A 368 27.29 -7.88 5.43
CA SER A 368 27.92 -6.86 6.24
C SER A 368 27.97 -7.31 7.70
N GLY A 369 29.15 -7.22 8.30
CA GLY A 369 29.33 -7.44 9.73
C GLY A 369 28.70 -6.30 10.55
N PRO A 370 28.49 -6.49 11.86
CA PRO A 370 28.06 -5.41 12.76
C PRO A 370 28.91 -4.15 12.59
#